data_AF-A0A7X1L3L2-F1
#
_entry.id   AF-A0A7X1L3L2-F1
#
_cell.length_a   1.000
_cell.length_b   1.000
_cell.length_c   1.000
_cell.angle_alpha   90.00
_cell.angle_beta   90.00
_cell.angle_gamma   90.00
#
_symmetry.space_group_name_H-M   'P 1'
#
loop_
_entity.id
_entity.type
_entity.pdbx_description
1 polymer ?
#
loop_
_entity_poly.entity_id
_entity_poly.type
_entity_poly.pdbx_seq_one_letter_code
_entity_poly.pdbx_strand_id
1 'polypeptide(L)'
;MKDEKGLYYHPFPQNKKIRMYVSGSESDIYFRLWNSDDPDLWIDHKWVPYDAIQQATGMYKGKDFDPNSAYDIEIAKELIKGNTDS
;
A
#
# COMPACT_ATOMS: atom_id res chain seq x y z
N MET A 1 8.02 9.30 -0.04
CA MET A 1 7.04 10.37 0.24
C MET A 1 6.44 10.12 1.61
N LYS A 2 6.15 11.16 2.40
CA LYS A 2 5.66 11.03 3.79
C LYS A 2 4.69 12.16 4.11
N ASP A 3 3.59 11.86 4.80
CA ASP A 3 2.68 12.85 5.39
C ASP A 3 2.29 12.44 6.82
N GLU A 4 1.29 13.11 7.39
CA GLU A 4 0.78 12.86 8.76
C GLU A 4 0.26 11.42 8.98
N LYS A 5 -0.17 10.72 7.92
CA LYS A 5 -0.64 9.33 7.99
C LYS A 5 0.49 8.31 7.82
N GLY A 6 1.67 8.75 7.37
CA GLY A 6 2.87 7.94 7.29
C GLY A 6 3.55 7.96 5.93
N LEU A 7 4.37 6.93 5.68
CA LEU A 7 5.03 6.71 4.39
C LEU A 7 4.01 6.24 3.37
N TYR A 8 4.09 6.74 2.15
CA TYR A 8 3.21 6.31 1.07
C TYR A 8 3.87 6.41 -0.31
N TYR A 9 3.25 5.74 -1.27
CA TYR A 9 3.48 5.96 -2.70
C TYR A 9 2.16 6.05 -3.46
N HIS A 10 2.24 6.45 -4.73
CA HIS A 10 1.10 6.49 -5.63
C HIS A 10 1.08 5.23 -6.49
N PRO A 11 0.22 4.24 -6.19
CA PRO A 11 0.15 3.01 -6.97
C PRO A 11 -0.24 3.26 -8.43
N PHE A 12 -1.00 4.32 -8.67
CA PHE A 12 -1.41 4.75 -10.00
C PHE A 12 -0.81 6.13 -10.27
N PRO A 13 0.28 6.25 -11.04
CA PRO A 13 0.95 7.54 -11.28
C PRO A 13 0.01 8.61 -11.87
N GLN A 14 -0.96 8.18 -12.69
CA GLN A 14 -1.98 9.02 -13.31
C GLN A 14 -3.13 9.40 -12.37
N ASN A 15 -3.28 8.72 -11.22
CA ASN A 15 -4.31 9.00 -10.23
C ASN A 15 -3.70 9.25 -8.84
N LYS A 16 -3.32 10.51 -8.59
CA LYS A 16 -2.72 10.96 -7.33
C LYS A 16 -3.68 10.98 -6.14
N LYS A 17 -4.97 10.77 -6.38
CA LYS A 17 -6.00 10.68 -5.33
C LYS A 17 -5.86 9.39 -4.53
N ILE A 18 -5.32 8.35 -5.15
CA ILE A 18 -5.03 7.08 -4.49
C ILE A 18 -3.61 7.12 -3.94
N ARG A 19 -3.48 6.76 -2.66
CA ARG A 19 -2.21 6.56 -1.99
C ARG A 19 -2.20 5.17 -1.37
N MET A 20 -1.08 4.49 -1.51
CA MET A 20 -0.80 3.27 -0.77
C MET A 20 0.15 3.63 0.36
N TYR A 21 -0.33 3.52 1.60
CA TYR A 21 0.49 3.72 2.79
C TYR A 21 1.24 2.44 3.13
N VAL A 22 2.46 2.61 3.63
CA VAL A 22 3.36 1.52 4.04
C VAL A 22 3.86 1.76 5.46
N SER A 23 3.98 0.68 6.23
CA SER A 23 4.48 0.70 7.60
C SER A 23 5.16 -0.63 7.94
N GLY A 24 5.88 -0.66 9.06
CA GLY A 24 6.58 -1.84 9.56
C GLY A 24 8.08 -1.80 9.30
N SER A 25 8.65 -2.96 8.99
CA SER A 25 10.08 -3.18 8.74
C SER A 25 10.30 -3.86 7.39
N GLU A 26 11.55 -4.05 6.97
CA GLU A 26 11.86 -4.82 5.76
C GLU A 26 11.36 -6.27 5.81
N SER A 27 11.19 -6.85 7.02
CA SER A 27 10.68 -8.21 7.23
C SER A 27 9.15 -8.28 7.33
N ASP A 28 8.52 -7.23 7.86
CA ASP A 28 7.10 -7.22 8.20
C ASP A 28 6.46 -5.94 7.65
N ILE A 29 6.07 -5.99 6.38
CA ILE A 29 5.50 -4.85 5.65
C ILE A 29 3.99 -4.91 5.69
N TYR A 30 3.39 -3.77 6.06
CA TYR A 30 1.95 -3.56 6.08
C TYR A 30 1.56 -2.51 5.07
N PHE A 31 0.44 -2.76 4.38
CA PHE A 31 -0.13 -1.86 3.40
C PHE A 31 -1.50 -1.37 3.86
N ARG A 32 -1.83 -0.12 3.53
CA ARG A 32 -3.17 0.42 3.74
C ARG A 32 -3.55 1.38 2.63
N LEU A 33 -4.70 1.13 2.03
CA LEU A 33 -5.19 1.95 0.93
C LEU A 33 -5.85 3.23 1.47
N TRP A 34 -5.66 4.32 0.75
CA TRP A 34 -6.32 5.59 0.98
C TRP A 34 -6.73 6.22 -0.34
N ASN A 35 -7.90 6.86 -0.35
CA ASN A 35 -8.40 7.61 -1.48
C ASN A 35 -8.92 8.98 -1.01
N SER A 36 -8.53 10.07 -1.66
CA SER A 36 -9.02 11.40 -1.30
C SER A 36 -10.52 11.59 -1.60
N ASP A 37 -11.05 10.87 -2.60
CA ASP A 37 -12.46 10.91 -2.97
C ASP A 37 -13.34 10.04 -2.06
N ASP A 38 -12.72 9.16 -1.26
CA ASP A 38 -13.40 8.25 -0.32
C ASP A 38 -12.63 8.20 1.01
N PRO A 39 -12.84 9.18 1.90
CA PRO A 39 -12.17 9.23 3.19
C PRO A 39 -12.53 8.06 4.12
N ASP A 40 -13.73 7.50 3.97
CA ASP A 40 -14.24 6.40 4.79
C ASP A 40 -13.49 5.10 4.51
N LEU A 41 -12.96 4.94 3.28
CA LEU A 41 -12.04 3.87 2.93
C LEU A 41 -10.87 3.75 3.91
N TRP A 42 -10.36 4.87 4.44
CA TRP A 42 -9.30 4.81 5.45
C TRP A 42 -9.79 4.14 6.73
N ILE A 43 -11.01 4.43 7.17
CA ILE A 43 -11.58 3.93 8.42
C ILE A 43 -11.87 2.42 8.28
N ASP A 44 -12.47 2.04 7.17
CA ASP A 44 -12.90 0.67 6.90
C ASP A 44 -11.73 -0.24 6.51
N HIS A 45 -10.78 0.28 5.71
CA HIS A 45 -9.63 -0.47 5.27
C HIS A 45 -8.54 -0.41 6.34
N LYS A 46 -8.34 -1.53 7.04
CA LYS A 46 -7.27 -1.68 8.01
C LYS A 46 -5.91 -1.89 7.32
N TRP A 47 -4.85 -1.84 8.12
CA TRP A 47 -3.53 -2.32 7.68
C TRP A 47 -3.61 -3.81 7.38
N VAL A 48 -3.09 -4.19 6.21
CA VAL A 48 -3.05 -5.58 5.75
C VAL A 48 -1.59 -5.98 5.58
N PRO A 49 -1.16 -7.11 6.16
CA PRO A 49 0.20 -7.59 5.98
C PRO A 49 0.39 -8.13 4.55
N TYR A 50 1.61 -8.01 4.04
CA TYR A 50 1.91 -8.37 2.65
C TYR A 50 1.61 -9.85 2.32
N ASP A 51 1.84 -10.74 3.27
CA ASP A 51 1.55 -12.17 3.13
C ASP A 51 0.06 -12.46 2.92
N ALA A 52 -0.83 -11.75 3.63
CA ALA A 52 -2.27 -11.86 3.46
C ALA A 52 -2.72 -11.33 2.10
N ILE A 53 -2.07 -10.25 1.60
CA ILE A 53 -2.29 -9.74 0.24
C ILE A 53 -1.89 -10.81 -0.77
N GLN A 54 -0.68 -11.37 -0.68
CA GLN A 54 -0.21 -12.42 -1.59
C GLN A 54 -1.13 -13.64 -1.61
N GLN A 55 -1.62 -14.07 -0.44
CA GLN A 55 -2.59 -15.17 -0.33
C GLN A 55 -3.90 -14.84 -1.03
N ALA A 56 -4.45 -13.64 -0.81
CA ALA A 56 -5.69 -13.20 -1.44
C ALA A 56 -5.53 -13.12 -2.98
N THR A 57 -4.39 -12.63 -3.48
CA THR A 57 -4.16 -12.55 -4.93
C THR A 57 -3.91 -13.90 -5.57
N GLY A 58 -3.27 -14.84 -4.88
CA GLY A 58 -3.15 -16.24 -5.35
C GLY A 58 -4.52 -16.92 -5.53
N MET A 59 -5.56 -16.43 -4.86
CA MET A 59 -6.94 -16.93 -4.98
C MET A 59 -7.77 -16.16 -6.03
N TYR A 60 -7.33 -14.97 -6.45
CA TYR A 60 -8.09 -14.10 -7.35
C TYR A 60 -7.91 -14.52 -8.82
N LYS A 61 -9.03 -14.78 -9.51
CA LYS A 61 -9.08 -15.20 -10.93
C LYS A 61 -9.80 -14.19 -11.85
N GLY A 62 -10.07 -12.98 -11.37
CA GLY A 62 -10.76 -11.93 -12.12
C GLY A 62 -9.86 -11.25 -13.16
N LYS A 63 -10.46 -10.68 -14.23
CA LYS A 63 -9.74 -10.06 -15.35
C LYS A 63 -9.70 -8.52 -15.33
N ASP A 64 -10.52 -7.87 -14.49
CA ASP A 64 -10.81 -6.43 -14.64
C ASP A 64 -10.01 -5.50 -13.69
N PHE A 65 -9.50 -6.04 -12.58
CA PHE A 65 -8.67 -5.31 -11.62
C PHE A 65 -7.66 -6.30 -11.05
N ASP A 66 -6.37 -6.11 -11.33
CA ASP A 66 -5.31 -6.86 -10.66
C ASP A 66 -4.93 -6.12 -9.37
N PRO A 67 -5.30 -6.65 -8.19
CA PRO A 67 -4.90 -6.05 -6.93
C PRO A 67 -3.38 -5.89 -6.84
N ASN A 68 -2.59 -6.75 -7.50
CA ASN A 68 -1.13 -6.68 -7.49
C ASN A 68 -0.57 -5.40 -8.09
N SER A 69 -1.29 -4.78 -9.04
CA SER A 69 -0.82 -3.55 -9.69
C SER A 69 -0.64 -2.39 -8.72
N ALA A 70 -1.33 -2.44 -7.57
CA ALA A 70 -1.27 -1.41 -6.56
C ALA A 70 -0.26 -1.69 -5.44
N TYR A 71 0.11 -2.96 -5.18
CA TYR A 71 1.00 -3.35 -4.09
C TYR A 71 2.43 -3.62 -4.61
N ASP A 72 3.30 -2.63 -4.47
CA ASP A 72 4.70 -2.71 -4.87
C ASP A 72 5.59 -2.86 -3.63
N ILE A 73 6.11 -4.07 -3.42
CA ILE A 73 6.93 -4.39 -2.26
C ILE A 73 8.31 -3.74 -2.32
N GLU A 74 8.88 -3.54 -3.50
CA GLU A 74 10.23 -2.98 -3.62
C GLU A 74 10.20 -1.49 -3.27
N ILE A 75 9.19 -0.76 -3.75
CA ILE A 75 8.97 0.64 -3.32
C ILE A 75 8.71 0.70 -1.80
N ALA A 76 7.92 -0.23 -1.24
CA ALA A 76 7.65 -0.25 0.19
C ALA A 76 8.93 -0.42 1.02
N LYS A 77 9.80 -1.37 0.65
CA LYS A 77 11.10 -1.58 1.31
C LYS A 77 11.99 -0.35 1.22
N GLU A 78 12.11 0.25 0.04
CA GLU A 78 12.94 1.45 -0.15
C GLU A 78 12.43 2.62 0.71
N LEU A 79 11.11 2.82 0.79
CA LEU A 79 10.51 3.86 1.62
C LEU A 79 10.77 3.62 3.12
N ILE A 80 10.61 2.38 3.58
CA ILE A 80 10.83 2.02 4.99
C ILE A 80 12.30 2.22 5.35
N LYS A 81 13.21 1.68 4.54
CA LYS A 81 14.66 1.79 4.74
C LYS A 81 15.14 3.24 4.77
N GLY A 82 14.74 4.03 3.77
CA GLY A 82 15.11 5.44 3.69
C GLY A 82 14.58 6.28 4.86
N ASN A 83 13.50 5.87 5.52
CA ASN A 83 12.97 6.54 6.72
C ASN A 83 13.70 6.13 8.01
N THR A 84 14.27 4.93 8.11
CA THR A 84 15.09 4.51 9.27
C THR A 84 16.51 5.08 9.25
N ASP A 85 17.01 5.46 8.07
CA ASP A 85 18.35 6.04 7.89
C ASP A 85 18.37 7.58 8.02
N SER A 86 17.25 8.22 8.40
CA SER A 86 17.05 9.69 8.47
C SER A 86 17.09 10.26 9.89
#